data_AF-A0A2E8D0F5-F1
#
_entry.id   AF-A0A2E8D0F5-F1
#
_cell.length_a   1.000
_cell.length_b   1.000
_cell.length_c   1.000
_cell.angle_alpha   90.00
_cell.angle_beta   90.00
_cell.angle_gamma   90.00
#
_symmetry.space_group_name_H-M   'P 1'
#
loop_
_entity.id
_entity.type
_entity.pdbx_description
1 polymer ?
#
loop_
_entity_poly.entity_id
_entity_poly.type
_entity_poly.pdbx_seq_one_letter_code
_entity_poly.pdbx_strand_id
1 'polypeptide(L)'
;MSTLTGHSQLTQQAVKELAGEYACNPLMQGLSAAGLPGAVVARDILDVLLLGHWLDYGQAHHFMRRFDGQSPYEAYEESVEWIRSNALSAARQLASRARTSFGEDQLAGLAAHAPRPCPATGVAAHASHASGCRNRASATGRYAGKRVFGGSYGHDPHASDTPNWQSLGNALHALQDSFSEGHVLRAEPGGETAPGPIKHIKVYGGEDKEGHSDFDELWRDEKSGKWSVDGRLAIEGSKALIAVVVNNAVVQKRQTLTSLDGWSSFKATWLAASDDLSTERVFEIDFIERFRTGPRFGAGSLTFSMDEEGMAAALLKECGTDMNKVYRVFKELDGHHNTDADDVAEIYLNSIRKQPGAIAAALKTNKPLIDLLIKVLDEGWTSSGEEACIKYLNELK
;
A
#
# COMPACT_ATOMS: atom_id res chain seq x y z
N MET A 1 -12.27 -13.96 4.33
CA MET A 1 -12.07 -12.63 4.93
C MET A 1 -10.79 -12.76 5.72
N SER A 2 -9.70 -12.14 5.25
CA SER A 2 -8.46 -11.96 6.04
C SER A 2 -8.88 -11.57 7.46
N THR A 3 -8.27 -12.15 8.49
CA THR A 3 -8.54 -11.70 9.84
C THR A 3 -7.94 -10.30 9.97
N LEU A 4 -8.75 -9.26 9.67
CA LEU A 4 -8.49 -7.80 9.73
C LEU A 4 -7.97 -7.29 11.11
N THR A 5 -7.55 -8.21 11.97
CA THR A 5 -7.07 -7.99 13.32
C THR A 5 -5.59 -7.66 13.36
N GLY A 6 -4.78 -8.06 12.36
CA GLY A 6 -3.33 -7.84 12.32
C GLY A 6 -2.97 -6.35 12.52
N HIS A 7 -3.52 -5.48 11.68
CA HIS A 7 -3.34 -4.03 11.75
C HIS A 7 -3.79 -3.44 13.09
N SER A 8 -4.91 -3.94 13.62
CA SER A 8 -5.43 -3.55 14.93
C SER A 8 -4.42 -3.88 16.04
N GLN A 9 -3.87 -5.10 16.02
CA GLN A 9 -2.93 -5.57 17.02
C GLN A 9 -1.60 -4.82 16.96
N LEU A 10 -1.07 -4.58 15.75
CA LEU A 10 0.14 -3.76 15.54
C LEU A 10 -0.06 -2.36 16.14
N THR A 11 -1.18 -1.72 15.79
CA THR A 11 -1.52 -0.38 16.27
C THR A 11 -1.70 -0.35 17.79
N GLN A 12 -2.38 -1.36 18.35
CA GLN A 12 -2.58 -1.48 19.80
C GLN A 12 -1.24 -1.62 20.53
N GLN A 13 -0.33 -2.44 19.99
CA GLN A 13 1.00 -2.65 20.56
C GLN A 13 1.84 -1.37 20.47
N ALA A 14 1.86 -0.69 19.32
CA ALA A 14 2.55 0.59 19.13
C ALA A 14 2.07 1.66 20.12
N VAL A 15 0.75 1.81 20.29
CA VAL A 15 0.15 2.75 21.26
C VAL A 15 0.56 2.41 22.69
N LYS A 16 0.55 1.12 23.05
CA LYS A 16 0.92 0.65 24.38
C LYS A 16 2.39 0.94 24.69
N GLU A 17 3.30 0.65 23.75
CA GLU A 17 4.72 0.89 23.92
C GLU A 17 5.05 2.38 24.02
N LEU A 18 4.50 3.21 23.12
CA LEU A 18 4.67 4.66 23.20
C LEU A 18 4.18 5.25 24.53
N ALA A 19 3.03 4.79 25.03
CA ALA A 19 2.53 5.25 26.32
C ALA A 19 3.49 4.88 27.47
N GLY A 20 4.17 3.74 27.37
CA GLY A 20 5.18 3.29 28.34
C GLY A 20 6.51 4.05 28.23
N GLU A 21 7.04 4.21 27.02
CA GLU A 21 8.29 4.94 26.75
C GLU A 21 8.20 6.41 27.17
N TYR A 22 7.02 7.00 26.95
CA TYR A 22 6.72 8.38 27.31
C TYR A 22 5.82 8.45 28.55
N ALA A 23 6.05 7.59 29.54
CA ALA A 23 5.28 7.54 30.78
C ALA A 23 5.32 8.85 31.59
N CYS A 24 6.13 9.84 31.24
CA CYS A 24 6.11 11.17 31.87
C CYS A 24 5.49 12.26 31.00
N ASN A 25 5.19 11.97 29.73
CA ASN A 25 4.49 12.87 28.82
C ASN A 25 2.96 12.69 29.01
N PRO A 26 2.26 13.71 29.53
CA PRO A 26 0.85 13.56 29.85
C PRO A 26 -0.09 13.47 28.63
N LEU A 27 0.38 13.87 27.44
CA LEU A 27 -0.34 13.63 26.19
C LEU A 27 -0.22 12.17 25.77
N MET A 28 1.00 11.63 25.73
CA MET A 28 1.26 10.26 25.27
C MET A 28 0.59 9.21 26.16
N GLN A 29 0.49 9.44 27.46
CA GLN A 29 -0.27 8.57 28.36
C GLN A 29 -1.77 8.45 28.00
N GLY A 30 -2.33 9.47 27.32
CA GLY A 30 -3.72 9.47 26.89
C GLY A 30 -3.95 8.88 25.50
N LEU A 31 -2.91 8.45 24.79
CA LEU A 31 -3.00 7.96 23.41
C LEU A 31 -3.94 6.76 23.28
N SER A 32 -4.03 5.90 24.30
CA SER A 32 -4.97 4.77 24.32
C SER A 32 -6.44 5.20 24.27
N ALA A 33 -6.76 6.45 24.63
CA ALA A 33 -8.10 6.99 24.54
C ALA A 33 -8.49 7.40 23.12
N ALA A 34 -7.54 7.46 22.18
CA ALA A 34 -7.81 7.83 20.78
C ALA A 34 -8.63 6.79 20.02
N GLY A 35 -8.73 5.54 20.48
CA GLY A 35 -9.43 4.49 19.72
C GLY A 35 -8.80 4.17 18.36
N LEU A 36 -7.51 4.51 18.16
CA LEU A 36 -6.76 4.30 16.93
C LEU A 36 -6.85 2.89 16.34
N PRO A 37 -6.78 1.79 17.13
CA PRO A 37 -6.90 0.45 16.57
C PRO A 37 -8.21 0.20 15.80
N GLY A 38 -9.30 0.86 16.20
CA GLY A 38 -10.57 0.78 15.46
C GLY A 38 -10.55 1.59 14.16
N ALA A 39 -9.93 2.77 14.17
CA ALA A 39 -9.84 3.63 12.98
C ALA A 39 -8.93 3.04 11.88
N VAL A 40 -7.88 2.32 12.27
CA VAL A 40 -7.00 1.61 11.31
C VAL A 40 -7.79 0.49 10.62
N VAL A 41 -8.46 -0.38 11.38
CA VAL A 41 -9.26 -1.49 10.82
C VAL A 41 -10.47 -1.00 10.02
N ALA A 42 -11.05 0.15 10.40
CA ALA A 42 -12.17 0.72 9.66
C ALA A 42 -11.82 1.02 8.20
N ARG A 43 -10.57 1.40 7.89
CA ARG A 43 -10.13 1.60 6.50
C ARG A 43 -10.23 0.31 5.70
N ASP A 44 -9.65 -0.76 6.22
CA ASP A 44 -9.68 -2.11 5.65
C ASP A 44 -11.14 -2.57 5.38
N ILE A 45 -12.04 -2.38 6.36
CA ILE A 45 -13.46 -2.74 6.20
C ILE A 45 -14.15 -1.87 5.13
N LEU A 46 -13.91 -0.56 5.12
CA LEU A 46 -14.52 0.35 4.15
C LEU A 46 -14.03 0.03 2.73
N ASP A 47 -12.75 -0.29 2.58
CA ASP A 47 -12.17 -0.59 1.28
C ASP A 47 -12.65 -1.95 0.78
N VAL A 48 -12.80 -2.98 1.64
CA VAL A 48 -13.45 -4.25 1.25
C VAL A 48 -14.91 -4.06 0.85
N LEU A 49 -15.70 -3.28 1.61
CA LEU A 49 -17.16 -3.21 1.44
C LEU A 49 -17.63 -2.19 0.40
N LEU A 50 -16.91 -1.08 0.22
CA LEU A 50 -17.38 0.06 -0.57
C LEU A 50 -16.53 0.35 -1.80
N LEU A 51 -15.22 0.11 -1.72
CA LEU A 51 -14.27 0.56 -2.74
C LEU A 51 -13.61 -0.59 -3.50
N GLY A 52 -13.67 -1.81 -2.96
CA GLY A 52 -13.04 -3.01 -3.49
C GLY A 52 -11.51 -2.96 -3.49
N HIS A 53 -10.84 -3.90 -2.83
CA HIS A 53 -9.37 -4.07 -2.95
C HIS A 53 -8.97 -4.36 -4.40
N TRP A 54 -9.92 -4.82 -5.20
CA TRP A 54 -9.75 -5.09 -6.62
C TRP A 54 -9.74 -3.79 -7.47
N LEU A 55 -10.18 -2.62 -7.00
CA LEU A 55 -10.14 -1.39 -7.80
C LEU A 55 -8.83 -0.62 -7.63
N ASP A 56 -8.43 0.14 -8.67
CA ASP A 56 -7.31 1.09 -8.63
C ASP A 56 -7.38 2.04 -7.43
N TYR A 57 -8.59 2.47 -7.08
CA TYR A 57 -8.80 3.36 -5.95
C TYR A 57 -8.57 2.67 -4.60
N GLY A 58 -8.97 1.40 -4.45
CA GLY A 58 -8.68 0.61 -3.26
C GLY A 58 -7.19 0.30 -3.13
N GLN A 59 -6.54 -0.12 -4.22
CA GLN A 59 -5.10 -0.40 -4.25
C GLN A 59 -4.25 0.79 -3.77
N ALA A 60 -4.62 2.01 -4.16
CA ALA A 60 -3.91 3.23 -3.75
C ALA A 60 -3.90 3.48 -2.22
N HIS A 61 -4.81 2.87 -1.47
CA HIS A 61 -4.85 2.98 -0.01
C HIS A 61 -4.06 1.88 0.71
N HIS A 62 -3.62 0.85 -0.02
CA HIS A 62 -3.02 -0.37 0.52
C HIS A 62 -1.51 -0.49 0.31
N PHE A 63 -0.80 0.61 0.01
CA PHE A 63 0.60 0.57 -0.42
C PHE A 63 0.83 -0.43 -1.57
N MET A 64 -0.06 -0.43 -2.55
CA MET A 64 -0.03 -1.32 -3.71
C MET A 64 -0.04 -0.54 -5.02
N ARG A 65 0.33 -1.24 -6.09
CA ARG A 65 0.20 -0.73 -7.46
C ARG A 65 -1.23 -0.85 -7.95
N ARG A 66 -1.64 0.13 -8.74
CA ARG A 66 -2.90 0.11 -9.48
C ARG A 66 -2.81 -0.87 -10.66
N PHE A 67 -3.97 -1.32 -11.15
CA PHE A 67 -4.06 -2.26 -12.28
C PHE A 67 -3.88 -1.56 -13.64
N ASP A 68 -3.72 -0.25 -13.65
CA ASP A 68 -3.58 0.56 -14.87
C ASP A 68 -2.15 0.57 -15.42
N GLY A 69 -1.30 -0.39 -15.05
CA GLY A 69 0.08 -0.47 -15.55
C GLY A 69 1.06 0.45 -14.83
N GLN A 70 0.64 1.10 -13.74
CA GLN A 70 1.49 1.92 -12.87
C GLN A 70 2.84 1.26 -12.58
N SER A 71 3.92 2.02 -12.72
CA SER A 71 5.25 1.53 -12.36
C SER A 71 5.37 1.33 -10.84
N PRO A 72 6.24 0.42 -10.35
CA PRO A 72 6.51 0.29 -8.92
C PRO A 72 6.93 1.61 -8.25
N TYR A 73 7.72 2.45 -8.93
CA TYR A 73 8.15 3.73 -8.38
C TYR A 73 7.01 4.77 -8.29
N GLU A 74 6.12 4.83 -9.28
CA GLU A 74 4.94 5.71 -9.22
C GLU A 74 4.01 5.33 -8.06
N ALA A 75 3.74 4.02 -7.89
CA ALA A 75 2.94 3.54 -6.76
C ALA A 75 3.57 3.85 -5.41
N TYR A 76 4.90 3.78 -5.34
CA TYR A 76 5.67 4.14 -4.16
C TYR A 76 5.46 5.62 -3.80
N GLU A 77 5.66 6.53 -4.76
CA GLU A 77 5.49 7.97 -4.51
C GLU A 77 4.04 8.32 -4.14
N GLU A 78 3.05 7.73 -4.82
CA GLU A 78 1.63 7.90 -4.46
C GLU A 78 1.34 7.42 -3.04
N SER A 79 1.83 6.24 -2.65
CA SER A 79 1.61 5.66 -1.32
C SER A 79 2.31 6.45 -0.21
N VAL A 80 3.54 6.92 -0.47
CA VAL A 80 4.28 7.78 0.47
C VAL A 80 3.57 9.11 0.66
N GLU A 81 3.07 9.73 -0.41
CA GLU A 81 2.31 10.96 -0.35
C GLU A 81 0.96 10.78 0.35
N TRP A 82 0.31 9.62 0.14
CA TRP A 82 -0.91 9.25 0.84
C TRP A 82 -0.70 9.18 2.35
N ILE A 83 0.35 8.50 2.82
CA ILE A 83 0.73 8.45 4.24
C ILE A 83 1.01 9.86 4.75
N ARG A 84 1.80 10.65 4.02
CA ARG A 84 2.19 12.01 4.42
C ARG A 84 0.99 12.93 4.60
N SER A 85 0.10 12.96 3.61
CA SER A 85 -1.05 13.86 3.56
C SER A 85 -2.06 13.52 4.65
N ASN A 86 -2.32 12.23 4.89
CA ASN A 86 -3.16 11.75 5.98
C ASN A 86 -2.54 12.04 7.36
N ALA A 87 -1.24 11.85 7.54
CA ALA A 87 -0.52 12.22 8.77
C ALA A 87 -0.56 13.74 9.02
N LEU A 88 -0.41 14.56 7.98
CA LEU A 88 -0.51 16.02 8.07
C LEU A 88 -1.93 16.47 8.45
N SER A 89 -2.95 15.83 7.87
CA SER A 89 -4.36 16.05 8.24
C SER A 89 -4.60 15.71 9.71
N ALA A 90 -4.12 14.55 10.18
CA ALA A 90 -4.23 14.15 11.56
C ALA A 90 -3.53 15.13 12.51
N ALA A 91 -2.33 15.58 12.16
CA ALA A 91 -1.59 16.56 12.96
C ALA A 91 -2.33 17.91 13.05
N ARG A 92 -3.00 18.36 11.98
CA ARG A 92 -3.84 19.58 11.99
C ARG A 92 -5.05 19.43 12.92
N GLN A 93 -5.76 18.30 12.82
CA GLN A 93 -6.93 18.03 13.66
C GLN A 93 -6.52 17.96 15.14
N LEU A 94 -5.41 17.28 15.42
CA LEU A 94 -4.84 17.18 16.76
C LEU A 94 -4.39 18.56 17.30
N ALA A 95 -3.73 19.38 16.48
CA ALA A 95 -3.29 20.72 16.86
C ALA A 95 -4.47 21.62 17.22
N SER A 96 -5.53 21.59 16.39
CA SER A 96 -6.78 22.32 16.65
C SER A 96 -7.36 21.92 18.00
N ARG A 97 -7.48 20.62 18.26
CA ARG A 97 -8.03 20.10 19.51
C ARG A 97 -7.18 20.43 20.72
N ALA A 98 -5.85 20.34 20.59
CA ALA A 98 -4.92 20.65 21.66
C ALA A 98 -5.06 22.12 22.07
N ARG A 99 -5.21 23.05 21.12
CA ARG A 99 -5.44 24.49 21.39
C ARG A 99 -6.79 24.77 22.04
N THR A 100 -7.84 24.07 21.65
CA THR A 100 -9.14 24.19 22.34
C THR A 100 -9.08 23.66 23.77
N SER A 101 -8.27 22.61 24.00
CA SER A 101 -8.21 21.93 25.29
C SER A 101 -7.23 22.57 26.29
N PHE A 102 -6.21 23.26 25.77
CA PHE A 102 -5.11 23.88 26.52
C PHE A 102 -4.81 25.26 25.92
N GLY A 103 -4.71 26.29 26.75
CA GLY A 103 -4.22 27.60 26.30
C GLY A 103 -2.78 27.52 25.76
N GLU A 104 -2.34 28.53 25.01
CA GLU A 104 -1.03 28.53 24.34
C GLU A 104 0.16 28.27 25.28
N ASP A 105 0.14 28.85 26.48
CA ASP A 105 1.20 28.66 27.48
C ASP A 105 1.28 27.21 28.00
N GLN A 106 0.14 26.53 28.12
CA GLN A 106 0.07 25.13 28.54
C GLN A 106 0.58 24.21 27.42
N LEU A 107 0.27 24.54 26.16
CA LEU A 107 0.80 23.80 25.00
C LEU A 107 2.31 23.97 24.87
N ALA A 108 2.86 25.16 25.10
CA ALA A 108 4.30 25.38 25.09
C ALA A 108 5.03 24.51 26.13
N GLY A 109 4.43 24.33 27.32
CA GLY A 109 4.94 23.41 28.34
C GLY A 109 4.88 21.93 27.91
N LEU A 110 3.84 21.52 27.18
CA LEU A 110 3.72 20.16 26.64
C LEU A 110 4.71 19.90 25.50
N ALA A 111 4.96 20.90 24.65
CA ALA A 111 5.94 20.86 23.57
C ALA A 111 7.37 20.63 24.07
N ALA A 112 7.72 21.17 25.24
CA ALA A 112 9.02 20.94 25.88
C ALA A 112 9.28 19.46 26.23
N HIS A 113 8.23 18.65 26.33
CA HIS A 113 8.27 17.22 26.63
C HIS A 113 7.84 16.35 25.45
N ALA A 114 7.64 16.93 24.27
CA ALA A 114 7.23 16.19 23.08
C ALA A 114 8.28 15.10 22.73
N PRO A 115 7.85 13.90 22.28
CA PRO A 115 8.75 12.88 21.78
C PRO A 115 9.82 13.48 20.88
N ARG A 116 11.11 13.40 21.23
CA ARG A 116 12.11 13.83 20.24
C ARG A 116 12.16 12.76 19.16
N PRO A 117 12.14 13.13 17.86
CA PRO A 117 12.39 12.16 16.80
C PRO A 117 13.68 11.41 17.16
N CYS A 118 13.63 10.08 17.23
CA CYS A 118 14.86 9.29 17.37
C CYS A 118 15.80 9.72 16.23
N PRO A 119 17.06 10.09 16.52
CA PRO A 119 18.01 10.29 15.45
C PRO A 119 18.11 8.97 14.68
N ALA A 120 17.97 9.02 13.36
CA ALA A 120 18.03 7.87 12.46
C ALA A 120 19.39 7.12 12.48
N THR A 121 20.29 7.51 13.36
CA THR A 121 21.59 6.88 13.58
C THR A 121 21.44 5.75 14.60
N GLY A 122 21.25 4.53 14.09
CA GLY A 122 21.46 3.18 14.65
C GLY A 122 21.99 2.95 16.07
N VAL A 123 21.60 3.74 17.05
CA VAL A 123 21.93 3.53 18.46
C VAL A 123 20.61 3.47 19.20
N ALA A 124 20.25 2.27 19.64
CA ALA A 124 19.17 2.05 20.58
C ALA A 124 19.33 3.06 21.73
N ALA A 125 18.46 4.07 21.77
CA ALA A 125 18.35 4.96 22.91
C ALA A 125 17.71 4.16 24.04
N HIS A 126 18.49 3.30 24.69
CA HIS A 126 18.13 2.63 25.91
C HIS A 126 17.65 3.67 26.92
N ALA A 127 16.36 3.61 27.23
CA ALA A 127 15.63 3.86 28.49
C ALA A 127 16.34 4.62 29.64
N SER A 128 17.15 5.65 29.37
CA SER A 128 17.83 6.44 30.40
C SER A 128 17.00 7.63 30.89
N HIS A 129 15.85 7.90 30.28
CA HIS A 129 14.96 9.00 30.71
C HIS A 129 14.02 8.66 31.88
N ALA A 130 13.92 7.40 32.32
CA ALA A 130 13.00 7.03 33.41
C ALA A 130 13.47 7.45 34.82
N SER A 131 14.77 7.71 35.03
CA SER A 131 15.32 7.89 36.39
C SER A 131 15.12 9.29 37.01
N GLY A 132 14.64 10.29 36.25
CA GLY A 132 14.65 11.69 36.70
C GLY A 132 13.29 12.33 36.99
N CYS A 133 12.18 11.73 36.59
CA CYS A 133 10.89 12.40 36.60
C CYS A 133 10.14 12.26 37.94
N ARG A 134 10.67 12.87 39.01
CA ARG A 134 9.96 13.03 40.30
C ARG A 134 9.34 14.43 40.47
N ASN A 135 9.02 15.12 39.39
CA ASN A 135 8.31 16.39 39.49
C ASN A 135 6.80 16.18 39.34
N ARG A 136 6.06 16.64 40.36
CA ARG A 136 4.60 16.65 40.45
C ARG A 136 4.00 17.26 39.18
N ALA A 137 3.63 16.41 38.22
CA ALA A 137 2.60 16.80 37.26
C ALA A 137 1.35 17.16 38.09
N SER A 138 0.87 18.40 37.96
CA SER A 138 -0.39 18.84 38.55
C SER A 138 -1.50 17.85 38.20
N ALA A 139 -2.54 17.75 39.04
CA ALA A 139 -3.69 16.91 38.73
C ALA A 139 -4.29 17.20 37.34
N THR A 140 -4.18 18.44 36.86
CA THR A 140 -4.56 18.88 35.51
C THR A 140 -3.70 18.29 34.38
N GLY A 141 -2.43 17.96 34.64
CA GLY A 141 -1.56 17.30 33.66
C GLY A 141 -1.95 15.84 33.42
N ARG A 142 -2.31 15.08 34.47
CA ARG A 142 -2.58 13.62 34.38
C ARG A 142 -3.73 13.23 33.44
N TYR A 143 -4.63 14.15 33.16
CA TYR A 143 -5.78 13.92 32.26
C TYR A 143 -5.62 14.62 30.91
N ALA A 144 -4.48 15.27 30.66
CA ALA A 144 -4.30 16.10 29.48
C ALA A 144 -4.47 15.31 28.18
N GLY A 145 -3.78 14.15 28.07
CA GLY A 145 -3.93 13.27 26.93
C GLY A 145 -5.36 12.76 26.75
N LYS A 146 -6.05 12.34 27.81
CA LYS A 146 -7.45 11.88 27.68
C LYS A 146 -8.38 12.98 27.15
N ARG A 147 -8.15 14.25 27.51
CA ARG A 147 -8.92 15.40 27.00
C ARG A 147 -8.64 15.67 25.52
N VAL A 148 -7.39 15.51 25.09
CA VAL A 148 -7.01 15.65 23.68
C VAL A 148 -7.53 14.48 22.83
N PHE A 149 -7.32 13.25 23.31
CA PHE A 149 -7.46 12.05 22.49
C PHE A 149 -8.84 11.39 22.55
N GLY A 150 -9.51 11.39 23.72
CA GLY A 150 -10.66 10.51 23.98
C GLY A 150 -12.04 11.16 24.00
N GLY A 151 -12.13 12.48 23.83
CA GLY A 151 -13.40 13.20 23.62
C GLY A 151 -14.62 12.73 24.41
N SER A 152 -14.69 12.98 25.72
CA SER A 152 -15.87 13.57 26.37
C SER A 152 -15.56 13.86 27.86
N TYR A 153 -15.61 15.12 28.26
CA TYR A 153 -15.79 15.52 29.65
C TYR A 153 -16.57 16.83 29.68
N GLY A 154 -17.83 16.73 30.11
CA GLY A 154 -18.74 17.85 30.30
C GLY A 154 -19.93 17.81 29.34
N HIS A 155 -21.13 18.04 29.87
CA HIS A 155 -22.38 18.28 29.15
C HIS A 155 -22.27 19.55 28.29
N ASP A 156 -21.43 19.54 27.25
CA ASP A 156 -21.55 20.51 26.17
C ASP A 156 -22.35 19.83 25.04
N PRO A 157 -23.65 20.13 24.90
CA PRO A 157 -24.50 19.55 23.86
C PRO A 157 -24.07 19.96 22.44
N HIS A 158 -23.07 20.82 22.29
CA HIS A 158 -22.47 21.20 21.01
C HIS A 158 -21.10 20.55 20.75
N ALA A 159 -20.50 19.86 21.74
CA ALA A 159 -19.21 19.20 21.61
C ALA A 159 -19.35 17.73 21.17
N SER A 160 -19.89 17.49 19.97
CA SER A 160 -19.81 16.18 19.31
C SER A 160 -18.43 15.88 18.71
N ASP A 161 -17.44 16.75 18.92
CA ASP A 161 -16.11 16.66 18.33
C ASP A 161 -15.21 15.64 19.04
N THR A 162 -15.51 14.36 18.84
CA THR A 162 -14.47 13.34 18.92
C THR A 162 -13.50 13.58 17.76
N PRO A 163 -12.18 13.64 17.98
CA PRO A 163 -11.23 13.77 16.89
C PRO A 163 -11.44 12.63 15.90
N ASN A 164 -11.55 12.96 14.61
CA ASN A 164 -11.70 11.94 13.58
C ASN A 164 -10.34 11.27 13.34
N TRP A 165 -10.13 10.14 14.01
CA TRP A 165 -8.89 9.38 13.89
C TRP A 165 -8.74 8.66 12.54
N GLN A 166 -9.71 8.77 11.63
CA GLN A 166 -9.65 8.14 10.31
C GLN A 166 -8.40 8.55 9.51
N SER A 167 -8.00 9.82 9.53
CA SER A 167 -6.78 10.22 8.80
C SER A 167 -5.54 9.55 9.37
N LEU A 168 -5.37 9.48 10.69
CA LEU A 168 -4.23 8.78 11.28
C LEU A 168 -4.33 7.27 11.06
N GLY A 169 -5.54 6.72 11.13
CA GLY A 169 -5.85 5.33 10.83
C GLY A 169 -5.41 4.94 9.41
N ASN A 170 -5.81 5.73 8.41
CA ASN A 170 -5.40 5.54 7.01
C ASN A 170 -3.89 5.58 6.82
N ALA A 171 -3.20 6.52 7.47
CA ALA A 171 -1.76 6.65 7.34
C ALA A 171 -1.03 5.46 7.98
N LEU A 172 -1.51 5.00 9.14
CA LEU A 172 -0.97 3.82 9.83
C LEU A 172 -1.24 2.54 9.07
N HIS A 173 -2.44 2.39 8.51
CA HIS A 173 -2.83 1.27 7.66
C HIS A 173 -1.86 1.11 6.49
N ALA A 174 -1.78 2.13 5.63
CA ALA A 174 -0.89 2.10 4.46
C ALA A 174 0.60 1.97 4.84
N LEU A 175 1.01 2.54 5.98
CA LEU A 175 2.36 2.33 6.50
C LEU A 175 2.60 0.86 6.87
N GLN A 176 1.65 0.21 7.54
CA GLN A 176 1.76 -1.19 7.95
C GLN A 176 1.79 -2.13 6.75
N ASP A 177 0.97 -1.86 5.72
CA ASP A 177 1.01 -2.59 4.44
C ASP A 177 2.40 -2.54 3.82
N SER A 178 3.13 -1.44 3.97
CA SER A 178 4.49 -1.34 3.45
C SER A 178 5.47 -2.34 4.07
N PHE A 179 5.12 -3.02 5.18
CA PHE A 179 5.93 -4.08 5.81
C PHE A 179 5.35 -5.49 5.56
N SER A 180 4.20 -5.60 4.89
CA SER A 180 3.61 -6.89 4.54
C SER A 180 4.24 -7.40 3.25
N GLU A 181 4.74 -8.64 3.26
CA GLU A 181 5.21 -9.32 2.04
C GLU A 181 4.09 -9.49 1.01
N GLY A 182 2.82 -9.41 1.43
CA GLY A 182 1.66 -9.40 0.52
C GLY A 182 1.61 -8.15 -0.37
N HIS A 183 2.22 -7.04 0.05
CA HIS A 183 2.13 -5.75 -0.61
C HIS A 183 3.47 -5.27 -1.18
N VAL A 184 4.57 -5.58 -0.50
CA VAL A 184 5.88 -5.00 -0.81
C VAL A 184 6.99 -6.04 -0.65
N LEU A 185 7.98 -6.00 -1.54
CA LEU A 185 9.25 -6.71 -1.33
C LEU A 185 10.30 -5.70 -0.84
N ARG A 186 10.98 -6.02 0.26
CA ARG A 186 12.04 -5.20 0.85
C ARG A 186 13.41 -5.89 0.76
N ALA A 187 14.47 -5.10 0.88
CA ALA A 187 15.77 -5.64 1.24
C ALA A 187 15.77 -6.17 2.67
N GLU A 188 16.70 -7.07 2.97
CA GLU A 188 16.89 -7.59 4.33
C GLU A 188 17.05 -6.44 5.35
N PRO A 189 16.39 -6.54 6.51
CA PRO A 189 16.47 -5.49 7.52
C PRO A 189 17.85 -5.46 8.17
N GLY A 190 18.35 -4.24 8.39
CA GLY A 190 19.64 -4.00 9.07
C GLY A 190 19.56 -4.04 10.60
N GLY A 191 18.36 -4.21 11.17
CA GLY A 191 18.10 -4.20 12.61
C GLY A 191 16.66 -3.81 12.95
N GLU A 192 16.36 -3.63 14.24
CA GLU A 192 15.00 -3.39 14.76
C GLU A 192 14.37 -2.05 14.30
N THR A 193 15.17 -1.12 13.79
CA THR A 193 14.70 0.19 13.28
C THR A 193 15.20 0.46 11.86
N ALA A 194 15.56 -0.58 11.12
CA ALA A 194 16.11 -0.47 9.77
C ALA A 194 15.45 -1.54 8.89
N PRO A 195 14.24 -1.28 8.35
CA PRO A 195 13.46 -2.27 7.62
C PRO A 195 14.01 -2.63 6.24
N GLY A 196 15.10 -2.01 5.82
CA GLY A 196 15.61 -2.13 4.45
C GLY A 196 14.76 -1.32 3.44
N PRO A 197 15.36 -0.91 2.31
CA PRO A 197 14.64 -0.22 1.25
C PRO A 197 13.64 -1.13 0.53
N ILE A 198 12.58 -0.52 0.00
CA ILE A 198 11.53 -1.12 -0.81
C ILE A 198 12.07 -1.42 -2.22
N LYS A 199 12.08 -2.69 -2.60
CA LYS A 199 12.58 -3.18 -3.90
C LYS A 199 11.47 -3.36 -4.92
N HIS A 200 10.26 -3.67 -4.48
CA HIS A 200 9.12 -3.87 -5.36
C HIS A 200 7.82 -3.55 -4.63
N ILE A 201 6.82 -3.08 -5.37
CA ILE A 201 5.45 -2.93 -4.88
C ILE A 201 4.59 -3.87 -5.70
N LYS A 202 3.76 -4.67 -5.04
CA LYS A 202 2.90 -5.66 -5.66
C LYS A 202 1.59 -5.05 -6.14
N VAL A 203 0.93 -5.74 -7.06
CA VAL A 203 -0.44 -5.46 -7.50
C VAL A 203 -1.36 -6.59 -7.01
N TYR A 204 -2.62 -6.32 -6.70
CA TYR A 204 -3.58 -7.36 -6.28
C TYR A 204 -4.12 -8.19 -7.47
N GLY A 205 -3.23 -8.64 -8.35
CA GLY A 205 -3.51 -9.35 -9.59
C GLY A 205 -2.36 -10.22 -10.04
N GLY A 206 -2.60 -11.06 -11.06
CA GLY A 206 -1.59 -11.94 -11.62
C GLY A 206 -0.84 -12.79 -10.57
N GLU A 207 0.47 -12.90 -10.75
CA GLU A 207 1.37 -13.66 -9.85
C GLU A 207 1.51 -13.02 -8.47
N ASP A 208 1.29 -11.70 -8.35
CA ASP A 208 1.41 -10.96 -7.09
C ASP A 208 0.23 -11.19 -6.13
N LYS A 209 -0.88 -11.75 -6.63
CA LYS A 209 -2.09 -12.02 -5.84
C LYS A 209 -1.92 -13.19 -4.88
N GLU A 210 -1.01 -14.12 -5.16
CA GLU A 210 -0.88 -15.35 -4.39
C GLU A 210 -0.38 -15.08 -2.96
N GLY A 211 -1.11 -15.61 -1.97
CA GLY A 211 -0.80 -15.45 -0.54
C GLY A 211 -1.14 -14.08 0.06
N HIS A 212 -1.66 -13.13 -0.72
CA HIS A 212 -1.87 -11.75 -0.28
C HIS A 212 -2.68 -11.63 1.03
N SER A 213 -3.76 -12.41 1.19
CA SER A 213 -4.58 -12.40 2.41
C SER A 213 -3.94 -13.06 3.63
N ASP A 214 -2.89 -13.85 3.41
CA ASP A 214 -2.33 -14.74 4.42
C ASP A 214 -1.15 -14.05 5.14
N PHE A 215 -0.49 -13.08 4.48
CA PHE A 215 0.65 -12.36 5.04
C PHE A 215 0.29 -11.46 6.23
N ASP A 216 -0.94 -10.96 6.31
CA ASP A 216 -1.40 -10.14 7.44
C ASP A 216 -1.50 -10.94 8.75
N GLU A 217 -1.61 -12.27 8.64
CA GLU A 217 -1.63 -13.18 9.78
C GLU A 217 -0.22 -13.55 10.25
N LEU A 218 0.82 -13.28 9.44
CA LEU A 218 2.22 -13.65 9.72
C LEU A 218 2.96 -12.64 10.62
N TRP A 219 2.35 -11.50 10.95
CA TRP A 219 2.98 -10.54 11.84
C TRP A 219 3.16 -11.05 13.27
N ARG A 220 2.31 -11.96 13.71
CA ARG A 220 2.33 -12.47 15.08
C ARG A 220 2.03 -13.96 15.13
N ASP A 221 2.96 -14.71 15.69
CA ASP A 221 2.73 -16.12 15.95
C ASP A 221 1.71 -16.28 17.09
N GLU A 222 0.53 -16.81 16.78
CA GLU A 222 -0.58 -16.93 17.74
C GLU A 222 -0.23 -17.82 18.94
N LYS A 223 0.59 -18.86 18.73
CA LYS A 223 0.93 -19.85 19.76
C LYS A 223 1.88 -19.31 20.82
N SER A 224 2.91 -18.60 20.39
CA SER A 224 3.95 -18.02 21.25
C SER A 224 3.64 -16.58 21.63
N GLY A 225 2.71 -15.93 20.93
CA GLY A 225 2.37 -14.52 21.07
C GLY A 225 3.48 -13.57 20.61
N LYS A 226 4.56 -14.09 20.01
CA LYS A 226 5.74 -13.31 19.58
C LYS A 226 5.50 -12.66 18.23
N TRP A 227 5.98 -11.42 18.11
CA TRP A 227 5.98 -10.69 16.84
C TRP A 227 7.07 -11.22 15.92
N SER A 228 6.78 -11.30 14.62
CA SER A 228 7.77 -11.54 13.55
C SER A 228 8.73 -10.36 13.44
N VAL A 229 9.73 -10.47 12.55
CA VAL A 229 10.64 -9.34 12.27
C VAL A 229 9.86 -8.17 11.68
N ASP A 230 9.01 -8.44 10.68
CA ASP A 230 8.20 -7.41 10.03
C ASP A 230 7.15 -6.83 10.97
N GLY A 231 6.53 -7.66 11.81
CA GLY A 231 5.59 -7.18 12.84
C GLY A 231 6.25 -6.19 13.80
N ARG A 232 7.49 -6.46 14.24
CA ARG A 232 8.25 -5.51 15.09
C ARG A 232 8.61 -4.23 14.33
N LEU A 233 9.05 -4.33 13.08
CA LEU A 233 9.38 -3.17 12.25
C LEU A 233 8.13 -2.31 11.97
N ALA A 234 6.98 -2.93 11.71
CA ALA A 234 5.70 -2.24 11.51
C ALA A 234 5.23 -1.54 12.80
N ILE A 235 5.43 -2.15 13.97
CA ILE A 235 5.20 -1.50 15.27
C ILE A 235 6.09 -0.26 15.40
N GLU A 236 7.41 -0.40 15.22
CA GLU A 236 8.33 0.74 15.35
C GLU A 236 8.07 1.85 14.33
N GLY A 237 7.76 1.51 13.08
CA GLY A 237 7.33 2.47 12.06
C GLY A 237 6.05 3.20 12.48
N SER A 238 5.06 2.47 13.01
CA SER A 238 3.82 3.04 13.53
C SER A 238 4.09 4.01 14.70
N LYS A 239 4.98 3.64 15.62
CA LYS A 239 5.40 4.48 16.75
C LYS A 239 6.06 5.76 16.26
N ALA A 240 6.96 5.66 15.29
CA ALA A 240 7.65 6.80 14.68
C ALA A 240 6.67 7.76 13.99
N LEU A 241 5.69 7.24 13.23
CA LEU A 241 4.68 8.07 12.56
C LEU A 241 3.78 8.80 13.57
N ILE A 242 3.30 8.10 14.61
CA ILE A 242 2.51 8.72 15.68
C ILE A 242 3.31 9.84 16.35
N ALA A 243 4.60 9.61 16.64
CA ALA A 243 5.47 10.63 17.21
C ALA A 243 5.59 11.86 16.30
N VAL A 244 5.81 11.68 14.99
CA VAL A 244 5.83 12.78 14.01
C VAL A 244 4.53 13.59 14.07
N VAL A 245 3.37 12.92 14.07
CA VAL A 245 2.06 13.58 14.11
C VAL A 245 1.85 14.35 15.41
N VAL A 246 2.09 13.72 16.56
CA VAL A 246 1.88 14.34 17.88
C VAL A 246 2.83 15.53 18.07
N ASN A 247 4.10 15.39 17.70
CA ASN A 247 5.08 16.47 17.81
C ASN A 247 4.67 17.69 17.00
N ASN A 248 4.30 17.48 15.74
CA ASN A 248 3.88 18.57 14.87
C ASN A 248 2.62 19.25 15.39
N ALA A 249 1.69 18.47 15.97
CA ALA A 249 0.46 19.02 16.54
C ALA A 249 0.69 19.92 17.76
N VAL A 250 1.70 19.63 18.59
CA VAL A 250 1.94 20.34 19.87
C VAL A 250 3.02 21.42 19.77
N VAL A 251 4.01 21.26 18.89
CA VAL A 251 5.15 22.16 18.77
C VAL A 251 4.87 23.33 17.83
N GLN A 252 4.10 23.13 16.75
CA GLN A 252 3.92 24.18 15.75
C GLN A 252 2.93 25.24 16.23
N LYS A 253 3.47 26.42 16.54
CA LYS A 253 2.74 27.63 16.96
C LYS A 253 1.86 28.24 15.86
N ARG A 254 1.96 27.80 14.60
CA ARG A 254 1.26 28.43 13.46
C ARG A 254 -0.12 27.84 13.25
N GLN A 255 -1.08 28.69 12.89
CA GLN A 255 -2.46 28.31 12.56
C GLN A 255 -2.54 27.37 11.33
N THR A 256 -1.53 27.35 10.47
CA THR A 256 -1.51 26.55 9.24
C THR A 256 -0.30 25.61 9.21
N LEU A 257 -0.45 24.42 9.78
CA LEU A 257 0.51 23.33 9.64
C LEU A 257 0.56 22.91 8.16
N THR A 258 1.58 23.31 7.38
CA THR A 258 1.69 22.98 5.94
C THR A 258 2.64 21.83 5.65
N SER A 259 3.48 21.46 6.62
CA SER A 259 4.48 20.41 6.54
C SER A 259 4.62 19.67 7.87
N LEU A 260 5.18 18.46 7.82
CA LEU A 260 5.52 17.65 8.99
C LEU A 260 7.03 17.73 9.24
N ASP A 261 7.45 18.37 10.32
CA ASP A 261 8.84 18.37 10.76
C ASP A 261 9.26 16.93 11.09
N GLY A 262 10.40 16.51 10.56
CA GLY A 262 10.90 15.13 10.69
C GLY A 262 10.40 14.15 9.61
N TRP A 263 9.52 14.57 8.70
CA TRP A 263 9.01 13.69 7.64
C TRP A 263 10.11 13.14 6.72
N SER A 264 11.08 13.97 6.31
CA SER A 264 12.17 13.50 5.43
C SER A 264 12.99 12.39 6.08
N SER A 265 13.28 12.51 7.38
CA SER A 265 13.98 11.46 8.13
C SER A 265 13.12 10.21 8.33
N PHE A 266 11.81 10.40 8.56
CA PHE A 266 10.86 9.29 8.63
C PHE A 266 10.81 8.52 7.30
N LYS A 267 10.62 9.22 6.16
CA LYS A 267 10.62 8.62 4.82
C LYS A 267 11.91 7.86 4.57
N ALA A 268 13.07 8.48 4.83
CA ALA A 268 14.38 7.85 4.60
C ALA A 268 14.64 6.61 5.47
N THR A 269 13.96 6.46 6.61
CA THR A 269 14.16 5.31 7.50
C THR A 269 13.16 4.19 7.20
N TRP A 270 11.87 4.54 7.12
CA TRP A 270 10.79 3.55 7.11
C TRP A 270 10.26 3.24 5.72
N LEU A 271 10.41 4.18 4.80
CA LEU A 271 9.84 4.15 3.45
C LEU A 271 10.93 4.45 2.40
N ALA A 272 12.18 4.05 2.62
CA ALA A 272 13.21 4.26 1.59
C ALA A 272 12.90 3.38 0.37
N ALA A 273 12.97 3.96 -0.83
CA ALA A 273 13.00 3.17 -2.07
C ALA A 273 14.41 2.65 -2.34
N SER A 274 14.49 1.45 -2.91
CA SER A 274 15.74 0.90 -3.44
C SER A 274 16.10 1.59 -4.75
N ASP A 275 17.39 1.69 -5.06
CA ASP A 275 17.85 2.18 -6.38
C ASP A 275 17.38 1.25 -7.52
N ASP A 276 17.05 -0.01 -7.20
CA ASP A 276 16.51 -1.00 -8.14
C ASP A 276 14.99 -0.93 -8.30
N LEU A 277 14.29 0.00 -7.62
CA LEU A 277 12.83 0.10 -7.72
C LEU A 277 12.45 0.61 -9.11
N SER A 278 11.86 -0.26 -9.93
CA SER A 278 11.58 0.03 -11.33
C SER A 278 10.69 1.27 -11.52
N THR A 279 11.14 2.16 -12.41
CA THR A 279 10.38 3.30 -12.93
C THR A 279 9.62 2.95 -14.21
N GLU A 280 9.76 1.72 -14.72
CA GLU A 280 9.09 1.29 -15.93
C GLU A 280 7.66 0.86 -15.62
N ARG A 281 6.74 1.35 -16.45
CA ARG A 281 5.35 0.88 -16.49
C ARG A 281 5.28 -0.49 -17.14
N VAL A 282 4.21 -1.22 -16.85
CA VAL A 282 3.99 -2.55 -17.44
C VAL A 282 3.55 -2.36 -18.87
N PHE A 283 4.45 -2.71 -19.80
CA PHE A 283 4.23 -2.55 -21.23
C PHE A 283 2.92 -3.20 -21.68
N GLU A 284 2.62 -4.39 -21.18
CA GLU A 284 1.49 -5.20 -21.61
C GLU A 284 0.16 -4.51 -21.32
N ILE A 285 0.03 -3.89 -20.16
CA ILE A 285 -1.19 -3.17 -19.75
C ILE A 285 -1.35 -1.90 -20.61
N ASP A 286 -0.28 -1.10 -20.74
CA ASP A 286 -0.30 0.10 -21.59
C ASP A 286 -0.58 -0.26 -23.07
N PHE A 287 -0.08 -1.42 -23.51
CA PHE A 287 -0.30 -1.94 -24.85
C PHE A 287 -1.77 -2.30 -25.07
N ILE A 288 -2.36 -3.10 -24.18
CA ILE A 288 -3.77 -3.55 -24.25
C ILE A 288 -4.73 -2.36 -24.19
N GLU A 289 -4.51 -1.41 -23.27
CA GLU A 289 -5.42 -0.27 -23.06
C GLU A 289 -5.54 0.63 -24.30
N ARG A 290 -4.53 0.68 -25.18
CA ARG A 290 -4.63 1.43 -26.46
C ARG A 290 -5.69 0.90 -27.41
N PHE A 291 -6.02 -0.39 -27.30
CA PHE A 291 -6.97 -1.06 -28.19
C PHE A 291 -8.32 -1.29 -27.52
N ARG A 292 -8.51 -0.82 -26.29
CA ARG A 292 -9.81 -0.92 -25.63
C ARG A 292 -10.77 0.16 -26.17
N THR A 293 -11.96 -0.25 -26.61
CA THR A 293 -12.97 0.67 -27.16
C THR A 293 -14.20 0.82 -26.25
N GLY A 294 -14.40 -0.10 -25.30
CA GLY A 294 -15.50 -0.08 -24.33
C GLY A 294 -15.24 0.69 -23.00
N PRO A 295 -16.31 1.07 -22.27
CA PRO A 295 -16.23 1.69 -20.95
C PRO A 295 -15.71 0.74 -19.87
N ARG A 296 -15.00 1.27 -18.86
CA ARG A 296 -14.47 0.51 -17.72
C ARG A 296 -15.52 0.38 -16.62
N PHE A 297 -15.81 -0.85 -16.19
CA PHE A 297 -16.59 -1.12 -14.98
C PHE A 297 -15.83 -2.07 -14.06
N GLY A 298 -15.53 -1.62 -12.84
CA GLY A 298 -14.87 -2.44 -11.83
C GLY A 298 -13.37 -2.70 -12.08
N ALA A 299 -12.85 -3.67 -11.32
CA ALA A 299 -11.44 -4.04 -11.18
C ALA A 299 -10.87 -4.89 -12.31
N GLY A 300 -11.77 -5.55 -13.03
CA GLY A 300 -11.42 -6.61 -13.94
C GLY A 300 -12.59 -6.87 -14.87
N SER A 301 -12.22 -7.02 -16.15
CA SER A 301 -12.80 -7.99 -17.06
C SER A 301 -14.25 -7.82 -17.49
N LEU A 302 -14.75 -6.60 -17.64
CA LEU A 302 -15.83 -6.35 -18.60
C LEU A 302 -15.32 -5.37 -19.65
N THR A 303 -14.45 -5.87 -20.53
CA THR A 303 -14.29 -5.28 -21.85
C THR A 303 -15.59 -5.48 -22.60
N PHE A 304 -16.30 -4.40 -22.92
CA PHE A 304 -17.49 -4.49 -23.77
C PHE A 304 -17.12 -4.51 -25.27
N SER A 305 -15.88 -4.17 -25.61
CA SER A 305 -15.31 -4.23 -26.97
C SER A 305 -13.81 -3.88 -26.93
N MET A 306 -13.03 -4.60 -27.74
CA MET A 306 -11.62 -4.34 -28.07
C MET A 306 -11.50 -4.06 -29.59
N ASP A 307 -10.38 -3.49 -30.03
CA ASP A 307 -9.96 -3.42 -31.45
C ASP A 307 -8.99 -4.57 -31.70
N GLU A 308 -9.53 -5.79 -31.85
CA GLU A 308 -8.74 -7.03 -31.90
C GLU A 308 -7.83 -7.06 -33.14
N GLU A 309 -8.34 -6.56 -34.28
CA GLU A 309 -7.57 -6.41 -35.52
C GLU A 309 -6.41 -5.43 -35.36
N GLY A 310 -6.67 -4.24 -34.80
CA GLY A 310 -5.65 -3.23 -34.53
C GLY A 310 -4.59 -3.74 -33.57
N MET A 311 -4.99 -4.47 -32.53
CA MET A 311 -4.09 -5.05 -31.53
C MET A 311 -3.19 -6.13 -32.14
N ALA A 312 -3.75 -7.06 -32.91
CA ALA A 312 -2.98 -8.10 -33.59
C ALA A 312 -1.97 -7.51 -34.59
N ALA A 313 -2.36 -6.46 -35.33
CA ALA A 313 -1.46 -5.74 -36.21
C ALA A 313 -0.33 -5.04 -35.45
N ALA A 314 -0.62 -4.43 -34.29
CA ALA A 314 0.37 -3.79 -33.44
C ALA A 314 1.34 -4.81 -32.81
N LEU A 315 0.89 -6.01 -32.44
CA LEU A 315 1.77 -7.08 -31.95
C LEU A 315 2.84 -7.43 -32.99
N LEU A 316 2.45 -7.57 -34.25
CA LEU A 316 3.38 -7.84 -35.35
C LEU A 316 4.36 -6.69 -35.59
N LYS A 317 3.87 -5.44 -35.51
CA LYS A 317 4.67 -4.25 -35.83
C LYS A 317 5.62 -3.83 -34.70
N GLU A 318 5.14 -3.86 -33.46
CA GLU A 318 5.84 -3.29 -32.31
C GLU A 318 6.62 -4.33 -31.50
N CYS A 319 6.16 -5.58 -31.45
CA CYS A 319 6.89 -6.67 -30.79
C CYS A 319 7.77 -7.44 -31.78
N GLY A 320 7.33 -7.57 -33.05
CA GLY A 320 8.13 -8.19 -34.10
C GLY A 320 8.54 -9.63 -33.75
N THR A 321 9.85 -9.87 -33.64
CA THR A 321 10.40 -11.19 -33.27
C THR A 321 10.59 -11.40 -31.77
N ASP A 322 10.28 -10.41 -30.93
CA ASP A 322 10.33 -10.54 -29.46
C ASP A 322 9.12 -11.33 -28.94
N MET A 323 9.20 -12.66 -29.04
CA MET A 323 8.11 -13.56 -28.64
C MET A 323 7.88 -13.57 -27.12
N ASN A 324 8.85 -13.17 -26.30
CA ASN A 324 8.65 -13.04 -24.86
C ASN A 324 7.74 -11.85 -24.55
N LYS A 325 7.88 -10.76 -25.29
CA LYS A 325 6.99 -9.60 -25.19
C LYS A 325 5.57 -9.94 -25.65
N VAL A 326 5.43 -10.67 -26.77
CA VAL A 326 4.13 -11.19 -27.23
C VAL A 326 3.50 -12.13 -26.19
N TYR A 327 4.29 -13.04 -25.61
CA TYR A 327 3.85 -13.94 -24.54
C TYR A 327 3.27 -13.19 -23.35
N ARG A 328 3.95 -12.15 -22.86
CA ARG A 328 3.46 -11.38 -21.71
C ARG A 328 2.15 -10.66 -22.05
N VAL A 329 1.98 -10.13 -23.27
CA VAL A 329 0.70 -9.53 -23.69
C VAL A 329 -0.44 -10.55 -23.70
N PHE A 330 -0.23 -11.73 -24.30
CA PHE A 330 -1.27 -12.78 -24.30
C PHE A 330 -1.54 -13.32 -22.89
N LYS A 331 -0.54 -13.36 -22.02
CA LYS A 331 -0.73 -13.78 -20.63
C LYS A 331 -1.60 -12.78 -19.87
N GLU A 332 -1.40 -11.49 -20.10
CA GLU A 332 -2.23 -10.43 -19.53
C GLU A 332 -3.66 -10.46 -20.08
N LEU A 333 -3.82 -10.69 -21.40
CA LEU A 333 -5.14 -10.90 -22.02
C LEU A 333 -5.87 -12.11 -21.43
N ASP A 334 -5.22 -13.28 -21.35
CA ASP A 334 -5.81 -14.50 -20.77
C ASP A 334 -6.25 -14.30 -19.31
N GLY A 335 -5.45 -13.55 -18.52
CA GLY A 335 -5.76 -13.31 -17.11
C GLY A 335 -6.89 -12.31 -16.85
N HIS A 336 -7.07 -11.32 -17.73
CA HIS A 336 -7.91 -10.14 -17.44
C HIS A 336 -8.93 -9.76 -18.54
N HIS A 337 -8.78 -10.29 -19.75
CA HIS A 337 -9.57 -10.01 -20.96
C HIS A 337 -9.83 -11.28 -21.77
N ASN A 338 -10.12 -12.39 -21.08
CA ASN A 338 -10.13 -13.72 -21.69
C ASN A 338 -11.13 -13.88 -22.85
N THR A 339 -12.23 -13.12 -22.87
CA THR A 339 -13.25 -13.15 -23.93
C THR A 339 -12.80 -12.56 -25.25
N ASP A 340 -11.75 -11.73 -25.26
CA ASP A 340 -11.20 -11.10 -26.47
C ASP A 340 -9.86 -11.76 -26.88
N ALA A 341 -9.32 -12.65 -26.03
CA ALA A 341 -7.97 -13.19 -26.16
C ALA A 341 -7.84 -14.18 -27.32
N ASP A 342 -8.88 -15.00 -27.54
CA ASP A 342 -9.02 -15.96 -28.63
C ASP A 342 -9.14 -15.26 -30.00
N ASP A 343 -9.97 -14.23 -30.10
CA ASP A 343 -10.10 -13.42 -31.32
C ASP A 343 -8.78 -12.76 -31.73
N VAL A 344 -8.09 -12.11 -30.79
CA VAL A 344 -6.76 -11.52 -31.03
C VAL A 344 -5.74 -12.60 -31.43
N ALA A 345 -5.77 -13.77 -30.79
CA ALA A 345 -4.88 -14.88 -31.09
C ALA A 345 -5.12 -15.43 -32.51
N GLU A 346 -6.37 -15.63 -32.91
CA GLU A 346 -6.72 -16.09 -34.25
C GLU A 346 -6.22 -15.09 -35.32
N ILE A 347 -6.50 -13.79 -35.16
CA ILE A 347 -6.11 -12.77 -36.13
C ILE A 347 -4.58 -12.67 -36.23
N TYR A 348 -3.88 -12.72 -35.10
CA TYR A 348 -2.42 -12.69 -35.03
C TYR A 348 -1.80 -13.88 -35.79
N LEU A 349 -2.29 -15.10 -35.54
CA LEU A 349 -1.77 -16.32 -36.17
C LEU A 349 -2.10 -16.38 -37.66
N ASN A 350 -3.31 -16.01 -38.06
CA ASN A 350 -3.69 -15.93 -39.46
C ASN A 350 -2.82 -14.92 -40.22
N SER A 351 -2.40 -13.82 -39.59
CA SER A 351 -1.48 -12.84 -40.17
C SER A 351 -0.06 -13.40 -40.35
N ILE A 352 0.46 -14.14 -39.36
CA ILE A 352 1.75 -14.83 -39.48
C ILE A 352 1.71 -15.89 -40.60
N ARG A 353 0.62 -16.66 -40.69
CA ARG A 353 0.44 -17.71 -41.71
C ARG A 353 0.38 -17.14 -43.13
N LYS A 354 -0.20 -15.95 -43.31
CA LYS A 354 -0.25 -15.25 -44.61
C LYS A 354 1.12 -14.75 -45.07
N GLN A 355 2.02 -14.43 -44.15
CA GLN A 355 3.35 -13.90 -44.44
C GLN A 355 4.43 -14.62 -43.62
N PRO A 356 4.70 -15.90 -43.91
CA PRO A 356 5.69 -16.67 -43.16
C PRO A 356 7.07 -16.05 -43.35
N GLY A 357 7.73 -15.73 -42.24
CA GLY A 357 9.01 -15.03 -42.23
C GLY A 357 9.69 -15.11 -40.87
N ALA A 358 10.48 -14.09 -40.52
CA ALA A 358 11.25 -14.06 -39.28
C ALA A 358 10.37 -14.24 -38.02
N ILE A 359 9.14 -13.70 -38.04
CA ILE A 359 8.19 -13.83 -36.92
C ILE A 359 7.72 -15.28 -36.77
N ALA A 360 7.36 -15.97 -37.85
CA ALA A 360 6.99 -17.39 -37.82
C ALA A 360 8.14 -18.28 -37.29
N ALA A 361 9.37 -17.97 -37.71
CA ALA A 361 10.57 -18.66 -37.23
C ALA A 361 10.81 -18.40 -35.74
N ALA A 362 10.62 -17.17 -35.27
CA ALA A 362 10.74 -16.82 -33.86
C ALA A 362 9.66 -17.52 -33.00
N LEU A 363 8.39 -17.49 -33.44
CA LEU A 363 7.27 -18.16 -32.76
C LEU A 363 7.56 -19.65 -32.55
N LYS A 364 8.07 -20.35 -33.58
CA LYS A 364 8.43 -21.77 -33.51
C LYS A 364 9.40 -22.10 -32.35
N THR A 365 10.26 -21.16 -31.98
CA THR A 365 11.25 -21.35 -30.90
C THR A 365 10.71 -21.02 -29.50
N ASN A 366 9.57 -20.32 -29.40
CA ASN A 366 8.99 -19.93 -28.12
C ASN A 366 7.85 -20.88 -27.71
N LYS A 367 8.22 -22.00 -27.08
CA LYS A 367 7.25 -23.02 -26.64
C LYS A 367 6.23 -22.49 -25.61
N PRO A 368 6.61 -21.66 -24.61
CA PRO A 368 5.64 -21.07 -23.68
C PRO A 368 4.54 -20.26 -24.36
N LEU A 369 4.89 -19.45 -25.38
CA LEU A 369 3.90 -18.72 -26.18
C LEU A 369 3.00 -19.66 -26.97
N ILE A 370 3.55 -20.68 -27.62
CA ILE A 370 2.76 -21.67 -28.36
C ILE A 370 1.75 -22.37 -27.42
N ASP A 371 2.18 -22.80 -26.24
CA ASP A 371 1.33 -23.47 -25.26
C ASP A 371 0.19 -22.55 -24.78
N LEU A 372 0.52 -21.28 -24.49
CA LEU A 372 -0.46 -20.29 -24.09
C LEU A 372 -1.48 -19.98 -25.21
N LEU A 373 -1.02 -19.80 -26.45
CA LEU A 373 -1.93 -19.54 -27.57
C LEU A 373 -2.85 -20.72 -27.84
N ILE A 374 -2.36 -21.96 -27.75
CA ILE A 374 -3.22 -23.15 -27.84
C ILE A 374 -4.27 -23.14 -26.73
N LYS A 375 -3.86 -22.88 -25.48
CA LYS A 375 -4.79 -22.79 -24.34
C LYS A 375 -5.88 -21.76 -24.61
N VAL A 376 -5.49 -20.53 -24.96
CA VAL A 376 -6.43 -19.42 -25.22
C VAL A 376 -7.43 -19.77 -26.32
N LEU A 377 -6.99 -20.38 -27.43
CA LEU A 377 -7.87 -20.79 -28.54
C LEU A 377 -8.75 -22.02 -28.23
N ASP A 378 -8.39 -22.83 -27.23
CA ASP A 378 -9.10 -24.06 -26.85
C ASP A 378 -10.01 -23.85 -25.61
N GLU A 379 -10.01 -22.64 -25.03
CA GLU A 379 -10.87 -22.31 -23.90
C GLU A 379 -12.28 -21.96 -24.35
N GLY A 380 -13.23 -22.89 -24.13
CA GLY A 380 -14.66 -22.63 -24.35
C GLY A 380 -15.19 -23.26 -25.63
N TRP A 381 -15.77 -22.46 -26.53
CA TRP A 381 -16.25 -22.93 -27.83
C TRP A 381 -15.19 -22.64 -28.89
N THR A 382 -14.61 -23.69 -29.48
CA THR A 382 -13.58 -23.53 -30.50
C THR A 382 -14.20 -23.38 -31.89
N SER A 383 -13.92 -22.28 -32.57
CA SER A 383 -14.32 -22.06 -33.94
C SER A 383 -13.47 -22.86 -34.94
N SER A 384 -13.96 -23.04 -36.17
CA SER A 384 -13.16 -23.67 -37.24
C SER A 384 -11.88 -22.88 -37.60
N GLY A 385 -11.86 -21.57 -37.34
CA GLY A 385 -10.70 -20.71 -37.54
C GLY A 385 -9.65 -20.93 -36.47
N GLU A 386 -10.08 -20.98 -35.21
CA GLU A 386 -9.25 -21.34 -34.05
C GLU A 386 -8.69 -22.76 -34.17
N GLU A 387 -9.49 -23.76 -34.57
CA GLU A 387 -9.02 -25.14 -34.76
C GLU A 387 -7.90 -25.22 -35.81
N ALA A 388 -8.01 -24.43 -36.89
CA ALA A 388 -6.96 -24.32 -37.89
C ALA A 388 -5.69 -23.65 -37.34
N CYS A 389 -5.82 -22.69 -36.42
CA CYS A 389 -4.71 -22.05 -35.73
C CYS A 389 -4.04 -23.00 -34.72
N ILE A 390 -4.81 -23.74 -33.93
CA ILE A 390 -4.31 -24.78 -33.01
C ILE A 390 -3.54 -25.85 -33.77
N LYS A 391 -4.07 -26.32 -34.91
CA LYS A 391 -3.35 -27.27 -35.76
C LYS A 391 -2.01 -26.71 -36.25
N TYR A 392 -2.01 -25.46 -36.73
CA TYR A 392 -0.78 -24.78 -37.15
C TYR A 392 0.25 -24.69 -36.02
N LEU A 393 -0.19 -24.32 -34.80
CA LEU A 393 0.68 -24.25 -33.62
C LEU A 393 1.27 -25.61 -33.23
N ASN A 394 0.47 -26.68 -33.31
CA ASN A 394 0.94 -28.04 -33.05
C ASN A 394 1.98 -28.52 -34.09
N GLU A 395 1.91 -28.06 -35.34
CA GLU A 395 2.93 -28.34 -36.36
C GLU A 395 4.25 -27.59 -36.12
N LEU A 396 4.23 -26.51 -35.33
CA LEU A 396 5.42 -25.76 -34.91
C LEU A 396 6.08 -26.30 -33.64
N LYS A 397 5.35 -27.09 -32.82
CA LYS A 397 5.91 -27.78 -31.66
C LYS A 397 7.01 -28.75 -32.09
#